data_AF-A0A382XYK0-F1
#
_entry.id   AF-A0A382XYK0-F1
#
_cell.length_a   1.000
_cell.length_b   1.000
_cell.length_c   1.000
_cell.angle_alpha   90.00
_cell.angle_beta   90.00
_cell.angle_gamma   90.00
#
_symmetry.space_group_name_H-M   'P 1'
#
loop_
_entity.id
_entity.type
_entity.pdbx_description
1 polymer ?
#
loop_
_entity_poly.entity_id
_entity_poly.type
_entity_poly.pdbx_seq_one_letter_code
_entity_poly.pdbx_strand_id
1 'polypeptide(L)'
;ISKLKQTGFIELRLALESGDAEMLKTMKKPLILKKARRVVKEAREAGMRCVSFLLMGMPGETIQQMQNTVDFAEEIGFDWNVISMVLPLPGTEINRDLIADGHSFDFADLERYTLPVEGVSNISSDKLSEFRENANNRLNFENNYNLTRGDARLALKDFKELSIRYEFLPKVWYHLGLAYEKINDLDNAKLAFLKTHSIDPKYKDVSSRISDKNQSLDSQKLLVN
;
A
#
# COMPACT_ATOMS: atom_id res chain seq x y z
N ILE A 1 9.21 20.68 -8.79
CA ILE A 1 8.96 19.52 -9.68
C ILE A 1 9.61 19.68 -11.07
N SER A 2 9.32 20.73 -11.83
CA SER A 2 9.89 20.89 -13.20
C SER A 2 11.42 20.72 -13.29
N LYS A 3 12.19 21.32 -12.37
CA LYS A 3 13.65 21.12 -12.30
C LYS A 3 14.05 19.66 -12.06
N LEU A 4 13.33 18.94 -11.19
CA LEU A 4 13.59 17.52 -10.92
C LEU A 4 13.37 16.66 -12.18
N LYS A 5 12.32 16.99 -12.95
CA LYS A 5 12.05 16.33 -14.24
C LYS A 5 13.20 16.53 -15.23
N GLN A 6 13.69 17.77 -15.35
CA GLN A 6 14.81 18.10 -16.23
C GLN A 6 16.09 17.35 -15.87
N THR A 7 16.28 17.02 -14.58
CA THR A 7 17.42 16.23 -14.10
C THR A 7 17.22 14.71 -14.20
N GLY A 8 16.10 14.23 -14.73
CA GLY A 8 15.84 12.80 -14.95
C GLY A 8 15.28 12.04 -13.75
N PHE A 9 14.72 12.72 -12.75
CA PHE A 9 14.03 12.03 -11.65
C PHE A 9 12.78 11.32 -12.17
N ILE A 10 12.62 10.05 -11.80
CA ILE A 10 11.51 9.18 -12.21
C ILE A 10 10.52 8.90 -11.08
N GLU A 11 10.90 9.16 -9.83
CA GLU A 11 10.10 8.85 -8.65
C GLU A 11 10.25 9.94 -7.58
N LEU A 12 9.11 10.33 -7.00
CA LEU A 12 9.02 11.12 -5.78
C LEU A 12 8.59 10.20 -4.65
N ARG A 13 9.43 10.06 -3.62
CA ARG A 13 9.04 9.43 -2.35
C ARG A 13 8.74 10.52 -1.33
N LEU A 14 7.48 10.61 -0.89
CA LEU A 14 7.04 11.59 0.09
C LEU A 14 6.88 10.93 1.45
N ALA A 15 7.68 11.37 2.41
CA ALA A 15 7.48 11.05 3.82
C ALA A 15 6.27 11.83 4.36
N LEU A 16 5.08 11.27 4.14
CA LEU A 16 3.81 11.86 4.54
C LEU A 16 3.59 11.71 6.05
N GLU A 17 3.98 10.56 6.60
CA GLU A 17 3.81 10.11 7.99
C GLU A 17 2.34 9.97 8.39
N SER A 18 1.59 11.08 8.39
CA SER A 18 0.19 11.13 8.78
C SER A 18 -0.61 12.05 7.85
N GLY A 19 -1.88 11.68 7.63
CA GLY A 19 -2.89 12.53 6.99
C GLY A 19 -3.70 13.34 8.00
N ASP A 20 -3.40 13.23 9.30
CA ASP A 20 -4.04 13.97 10.38
C ASP A 20 -3.20 15.18 10.79
N ALA A 21 -3.79 16.37 10.75
CA ALA A 21 -3.06 17.61 10.99
C ALA A 21 -2.59 17.76 12.44
N GLU A 22 -3.34 17.25 13.42
CA GLU A 22 -2.91 17.27 14.83
C GLU A 22 -1.79 16.26 15.07
N MET A 23 -1.89 15.06 14.49
CA MET A 23 -0.81 14.08 14.59
C MET A 23 0.49 14.56 13.94
N LEU A 24 0.43 15.26 12.80
CA LEU A 24 1.61 15.89 12.19
C LEU A 24 2.26 16.93 13.14
N LYS A 25 1.48 17.67 13.92
CA LYS A 25 2.03 18.58 14.95
C LYS A 25 2.68 17.80 16.08
N THR A 26 2.05 16.74 16.58
CA THR A 26 2.62 15.84 17.59
C THR A 26 3.95 15.24 17.13
N MET A 27 4.02 14.81 15.87
CA MET A 27 5.24 14.32 15.21
C MET A 27 6.28 15.42 14.91
N LYS A 28 5.96 16.69 15.17
CA LYS A 28 6.79 17.86 14.79
C LYS A 28 7.14 17.90 13.30
N LYS A 29 6.28 17.35 12.44
CA LYS A 29 6.46 17.28 10.99
C LYS A 29 5.96 18.58 10.36
N PRO A 30 6.83 19.39 9.69
CA PRO A 30 6.42 20.65 9.07
C PRO A 30 5.73 20.43 7.70
N LEU A 31 4.93 19.37 7.58
CA LEU A 31 4.19 19.02 6.38
C LEU A 31 2.82 19.71 6.41
N ILE A 32 2.45 20.32 5.28
CA ILE A 32 1.12 20.91 5.09
C ILE A 32 0.38 20.03 4.09
N LEU A 33 -0.71 19.40 4.54
CA LEU A 33 -1.51 18.46 3.74
C LEU A 33 -1.91 19.05 2.37
N LYS A 34 -2.35 20.31 2.32
CA LYS A 34 -2.66 21.01 1.06
C LYS A 34 -1.46 21.10 0.11
N LYS A 35 -0.24 21.30 0.64
CA LYS A 35 1.00 21.31 -0.16
C LYS A 35 1.34 19.89 -0.65
N ALA A 36 1.16 18.87 0.19
CA ALA A 36 1.39 17.47 -0.19
C ALA A 36 0.53 17.08 -1.41
N ARG A 37 -0.78 17.40 -1.40
CA ARG A 37 -1.66 17.19 -2.56
C ARG A 37 -1.09 17.82 -3.84
N ARG A 38 -0.71 19.10 -3.75
CA ARG A 38 -0.19 19.85 -4.90
C ARG A 38 1.09 19.22 -5.44
N VAL A 39 2.03 18.89 -4.55
CA VAL A 39 3.34 18.32 -4.94
C VAL A 39 3.16 16.97 -5.64
N VAL A 40 2.30 16.10 -5.13
CA VAL A 40 2.04 14.79 -5.76
C VAL A 40 1.36 14.96 -7.11
N LYS A 41 0.38 15.87 -7.22
CA LYS A 41 -0.25 16.20 -8.50
C LYS A 41 0.79 16.68 -9.53
N GLU A 42 1.62 17.66 -9.17
CA GLU A 42 2.67 18.19 -10.05
C GLU A 42 3.67 17.10 -10.45
N ALA A 43 4.10 16.25 -9.50
CA ALA A 43 5.03 15.14 -9.77
C ALA A 43 4.46 14.15 -10.78
N ARG A 44 3.19 13.79 -10.64
CA ARG A 44 2.49 12.91 -11.58
C ARG A 44 2.34 13.54 -12.97
N GLU A 45 1.95 14.81 -13.05
CA GLU A 45 1.90 15.56 -14.32
C GLU A 45 3.28 15.65 -15.00
N ALA A 46 4.35 15.61 -14.20
CA ALA A 46 5.71 15.53 -14.70
C ALA A 46 6.12 14.13 -15.20
N GLY A 47 5.29 13.10 -15.00
CA GLY A 47 5.56 11.71 -15.37
C GLY A 47 6.35 10.94 -14.30
N MET A 48 6.38 11.43 -13.07
CA MET A 48 7.04 10.75 -11.95
C MET A 48 6.07 9.82 -11.23
N ARG A 49 6.58 8.65 -10.86
CA ARG A 49 5.94 7.78 -9.87
C ARG A 49 5.94 8.47 -8.51
N CYS A 50 4.89 8.29 -7.72
CA CYS A 50 4.70 8.89 -6.42
C CYS A 50 4.48 7.80 -5.37
N VAL A 51 5.40 7.67 -4.41
CA VAL A 51 5.31 6.73 -3.30
C VAL A 51 5.17 7.49 -1.99
N SER A 52 4.34 7.00 -1.07
CA SER A 52 4.25 7.55 0.29
C SER A 52 4.96 6.68 1.31
N PHE A 53 5.44 7.31 2.38
CA PHE A 53 5.69 6.65 3.66
C PHE A 53 4.64 7.12 4.66
N LEU A 54 3.94 6.16 5.27
CA LEU A 54 2.95 6.34 6.32
C LEU A 54 3.48 5.69 7.60
N LEU A 55 3.29 6.35 8.73
CA LEU A 55 3.75 5.90 10.04
C LEU A 55 2.54 5.82 10.97
N MET A 56 2.33 4.65 11.58
CA MET A 56 1.17 4.36 12.42
C MET A 56 1.57 3.89 13.81
N GLY A 57 0.67 4.07 14.77
CA GLY A 57 0.83 3.61 16.15
C GLY A 57 1.60 4.56 17.04
N MET A 58 1.68 5.85 16.69
CA MET A 58 2.35 6.84 17.55
C MET A 58 1.71 6.88 18.95
N PRO A 59 2.47 7.24 20.00
CA PRO A 59 1.91 7.52 21.32
C PRO A 59 0.80 8.57 21.22
N GLY A 60 -0.38 8.25 21.77
CA GLY A 60 -1.56 9.11 21.71
C GLY A 60 -2.31 9.12 20.37
N GLU A 61 -1.86 8.41 19.34
CA GLU A 61 -2.58 8.30 18.07
C GLU A 61 -3.84 7.45 18.22
N THR A 62 -4.96 7.99 17.73
CA THR A 62 -6.26 7.31 17.75
C THR A 62 -6.52 6.57 16.44
N ILE A 63 -7.40 5.56 16.48
CA ILE A 63 -7.87 4.86 15.27
C ILE A 63 -8.43 5.84 14.23
N GLN A 64 -9.15 6.88 14.67
CA GLN A 64 -9.69 7.89 13.76
C GLN A 64 -8.57 8.68 13.05
N GLN A 65 -7.47 9.00 13.73
CA GLN A 65 -6.34 9.71 13.11
C GLN A 65 -5.57 8.81 12.13
N MET A 66 -5.42 7.52 12.45
CA MET A 66 -4.89 6.56 11.50
C MET A 66 -5.83 6.44 10.28
N GLN A 67 -7.14 6.47 10.48
CA GLN A 67 -8.13 6.45 9.40
C GLN A 67 -8.05 7.70 8.53
N ASN A 68 -7.91 8.90 9.13
CA ASN A 68 -7.67 10.15 8.41
C ASN A 68 -6.41 10.04 7.51
N THR A 69 -5.37 9.34 7.99
CA THR A 69 -4.16 9.06 7.22
C THR A 69 -4.42 8.20 6.00
N VAL A 70 -5.17 7.12 6.15
CA VAL A 70 -5.57 6.22 5.04
C VAL A 70 -6.42 6.98 4.02
N ASP A 71 -7.45 7.69 4.47
CA ASP A 71 -8.36 8.43 3.58
C ASP A 71 -7.62 9.51 2.80
N PHE A 72 -6.72 10.24 3.46
CA PHE A 72 -5.92 11.27 2.81
C PHE A 72 -4.94 10.69 1.77
N ALA A 73 -4.28 9.57 2.09
CA ALA A 73 -3.38 8.88 1.16
C ALA A 73 -4.12 8.32 -0.06
N GLU A 74 -5.31 7.76 0.13
CA GLU A 74 -6.18 7.28 -0.95
C GLU A 74 -6.63 8.42 -1.88
N GLU A 75 -7.04 9.55 -1.29
CA GLU A 75 -7.47 10.71 -2.05
C GLU A 75 -6.33 11.27 -2.92
N ILE A 76 -5.12 11.37 -2.38
CA ILE A 76 -3.93 11.77 -3.15
C ILE A 76 -3.61 10.76 -4.27
N GLY A 77 -3.82 9.48 -3.99
CA GLY A 77 -3.63 8.39 -4.94
C GLY A 77 -2.16 8.11 -5.25
N PHE A 78 -1.36 7.77 -4.26
CA PHE A 78 0.01 7.31 -4.50
C PHE A 78 0.05 6.02 -5.33
N ASP A 79 1.10 5.85 -6.12
CA ASP A 79 1.36 4.62 -6.87
C ASP A 79 1.62 3.44 -5.92
N TRP A 80 2.23 3.72 -4.77
CA TRP A 80 2.41 2.77 -3.67
C TRP A 80 2.53 3.49 -2.32
N ASN A 81 2.09 2.84 -1.25
CA ASN A 81 2.13 3.35 0.12
C ASN A 81 2.92 2.39 1.00
N VAL A 82 4.05 2.85 1.55
CA VAL A 82 4.83 2.08 2.52
C VAL A 82 4.28 2.39 3.91
N ILE A 83 3.63 1.40 4.52
CA ILE A 83 3.01 1.56 5.84
C ILE A 83 3.88 0.91 6.89
N SER A 84 4.39 1.75 7.79
CA SER A 84 5.29 1.36 8.88
C SER A 84 4.63 1.59 10.23
N MET A 85 5.04 0.81 11.22
CA MET A 85 4.74 1.02 12.62
C MET A 85 5.84 1.87 13.25
N VAL A 86 5.49 2.71 14.21
CA VAL A 86 6.47 3.48 14.96
C VAL A 86 7.46 2.55 15.67
N LEU A 87 8.75 2.84 15.50
CA LEU A 87 9.84 2.23 16.23
C LEU A 87 10.51 3.32 17.09
N PRO A 88 10.46 3.25 18.43
CA PRO A 88 11.05 4.27 19.30
C PRO A 88 12.57 4.13 19.34
N LEU A 89 13.24 4.51 18.24
CA LEU A 89 14.68 4.35 18.04
C LEU A 89 15.50 5.00 19.17
N PRO A 90 16.61 4.39 19.62
CA PRO A 90 17.45 4.93 20.68
C PRO A 90 17.87 6.39 20.40
N GLY A 91 17.68 7.25 21.40
CA GLY A 91 18.05 8.67 21.31
C GLY A 91 17.03 9.58 20.61
N THR A 92 15.90 9.04 20.14
CA THR A 92 14.76 9.87 19.72
C THR A 92 14.02 10.44 20.94
N GLU A 93 13.21 11.48 20.74
CA GLU A 93 12.39 12.06 21.81
C GLU A 93 11.38 11.06 22.36
N ILE A 94 10.62 10.40 21.47
CA ILE A 94 9.70 9.31 21.82
C ILE A 94 10.37 8.22 22.66
N ASN A 95 11.60 7.83 22.32
CA ASN A 95 12.33 6.82 23.08
C ASN A 95 12.66 7.30 24.50
N ARG A 96 13.14 8.54 24.65
CA ARG A 96 13.46 9.11 25.97
C ARG A 96 12.21 9.23 26.84
N ASP A 97 11.11 9.70 26.27
CA ASP A 97 9.87 9.91 27.00
C ASP A 97 9.30 8.56 27.49
N LEU A 98 9.26 7.55 26.61
CA LEU A 98 8.79 6.21 26.99
C LEU A 98 9.70 5.53 28.03
N ILE A 99 11.02 5.70 27.94
CA ILE A 99 11.94 5.18 28.96
C ILE A 99 11.72 5.89 30.31
N ALA A 100 11.47 7.20 30.30
CA ALA A 100 11.16 7.95 31.52
C ALA A 100 9.84 7.49 32.16
N ASP A 101 8.88 7.06 31.35
CA ASP A 101 7.61 6.47 31.77
C ASP A 101 7.72 4.99 32.19
N GLY A 102 8.94 4.42 32.19
CA GLY A 102 9.22 3.06 32.68
C GLY A 102 9.14 1.97 31.62
N HIS A 103 9.01 2.32 30.34
CA HIS A 103 9.04 1.35 29.26
C HIS A 103 10.49 0.91 28.94
N SER A 104 10.66 -0.37 28.61
CA SER A 104 11.91 -0.95 28.14
C SER A 104 11.73 -1.58 26.78
N PHE A 105 12.66 -1.36 25.86
CA PHE A 105 12.61 -1.86 24.50
C PHE A 105 13.84 -2.71 24.18
N ASP A 106 13.61 -3.84 23.51
CA ASP A 106 14.69 -4.62 22.90
C ASP A 106 14.93 -4.13 21.47
N PHE A 107 16.13 -3.60 21.23
CA PHE A 107 16.56 -3.11 19.92
C PHE A 107 17.37 -4.13 19.13
N ALA A 108 17.40 -5.40 19.55
CA ALA A 108 18.14 -6.45 18.84
C ALA A 108 17.67 -6.64 17.38
N ASP A 109 16.43 -6.25 17.06
CA ASP A 109 15.86 -6.32 15.72
C ASP A 109 15.28 -4.97 15.28
N LEU A 110 16.17 -4.07 14.88
CA LEU A 110 15.83 -2.74 14.34
C LEU A 110 15.11 -2.82 12.98
N GLU A 111 14.97 -3.99 12.35
CA GLU A 111 14.34 -4.14 11.03
C GLU A 111 12.80 -4.28 11.11
N ARG A 112 12.22 -4.28 12.31
CA ARG A 112 10.78 -4.46 12.58
C ARG A 112 9.91 -3.24 12.31
N TYR A 113 10.21 -2.43 11.29
CA TYR A 113 9.39 -1.26 10.94
C TYR A 113 7.96 -1.59 10.51
N THR A 114 7.59 -2.87 10.37
CA THR A 114 6.23 -3.31 10.05
C THR A 114 5.46 -3.88 11.25
N LEU A 115 6.10 -4.08 12.40
CA LEU A 115 5.49 -4.69 13.57
C LEU A 115 5.33 -3.67 14.69
N PRO A 116 4.18 -3.65 15.39
CA PRO A 116 4.00 -2.79 16.55
C PRO A 116 4.97 -3.16 17.66
N VAL A 117 5.49 -2.15 18.36
CA VAL A 117 6.25 -2.32 19.59
C VAL A 117 5.32 -2.15 20.78
N GLU A 118 5.27 -3.16 21.65
CA GLU A 118 4.40 -3.15 22.82
C GLU A 118 4.71 -1.97 23.75
N GLY A 119 3.66 -1.34 24.29
CA GLY A 119 3.78 -0.18 25.18
C GLY A 119 4.02 1.16 24.50
N VAL A 120 4.22 1.23 23.17
CA VAL A 120 4.39 2.52 22.47
C VAL A 120 3.06 3.20 22.19
N SER A 121 2.04 2.44 21.78
CA SER A 121 0.70 2.95 21.51
C SER A 121 -0.28 2.56 22.62
N ASN A 122 -1.33 3.37 22.77
CA ASN A 122 -2.50 3.02 23.59
C ASN A 122 -3.41 1.98 22.90
N ILE A 123 -3.15 1.66 21.64
CA ILE A 123 -3.86 0.64 20.86
C ILE A 123 -3.06 -0.66 20.95
N SER A 124 -3.74 -1.79 21.18
CA SER A 124 -3.08 -3.09 21.26
C SER A 124 -2.38 -3.47 19.95
N SER A 125 -1.25 -4.19 20.06
CA SER A 125 -0.44 -4.63 18.92
C SER A 125 -1.25 -5.43 17.88
N ASP A 126 -2.21 -6.25 18.30
CA ASP A 126 -3.07 -7.00 17.40
C ASP A 126 -3.95 -6.07 16.55
N LYS A 127 -4.58 -5.08 17.18
CA LYS A 127 -5.41 -4.10 16.48
C LYS A 127 -4.60 -3.21 15.55
N LEU A 128 -3.38 -2.87 15.94
CA LEU A 128 -2.45 -2.12 15.10
C LEU A 128 -2.01 -2.92 13.88
N SER A 129 -1.68 -4.19 14.07
CA SER A 129 -1.29 -5.10 12.98
C SER A 129 -2.44 -5.33 12.01
N GLU A 130 -3.64 -5.56 12.53
CA GLU A 130 -4.87 -5.66 11.75
C GLU A 130 -5.15 -4.37 10.97
N PHE A 131 -5.11 -3.21 11.62
CA PHE A 131 -5.33 -1.92 10.98
C PHE A 131 -4.32 -1.69 9.85
N ARG A 132 -3.03 -1.93 10.10
CA ARG A 132 -1.96 -1.77 9.10
C ARG A 132 -2.20 -2.66 7.89
N GLU A 133 -2.54 -3.94 8.10
CA GLU A 133 -2.80 -4.88 7.01
C GLU A 133 -4.03 -4.45 6.19
N ASN A 134 -5.10 -4.02 6.85
CA ASN A 134 -6.30 -3.48 6.20
C ASN A 134 -5.99 -2.21 5.41
N ALA A 135 -5.22 -1.29 5.97
CA ALA A 135 -4.77 -0.07 5.28
C ALA A 135 -3.92 -0.40 4.05
N ASN A 136 -3.01 -1.37 4.14
CA ASN A 136 -2.21 -1.82 3.02
C ASN A 136 -3.06 -2.45 1.92
N ASN A 137 -4.02 -3.31 2.29
CA ASN A 137 -4.94 -3.92 1.33
C ASN A 137 -5.80 -2.86 0.63
N ARG A 138 -6.36 -1.91 1.39
CA ARG A 138 -7.15 -0.81 0.84
C ARG A 138 -6.34 0.07 -0.11
N LEU A 139 -5.17 0.55 0.31
CA LEU A 139 -4.39 1.54 -0.46
C LEU A 139 -3.61 0.96 -1.63
N ASN A 140 -2.99 -0.21 -1.45
CA ASN A 140 -2.03 -0.75 -2.40
C ASN A 140 -2.60 -1.83 -3.33
N PHE A 141 -3.76 -2.41 -2.97
CA PHE A 141 -4.39 -3.48 -3.75
C PHE A 141 -5.77 -3.05 -4.25
N GLU A 142 -6.72 -2.80 -3.35
CA GLU A 142 -8.13 -2.57 -3.69
C GLU A 142 -8.36 -1.25 -4.39
N ASN A 143 -7.84 -0.16 -3.82
CA ASN A 143 -7.92 1.19 -4.36
C ASN A 143 -6.57 1.66 -4.91
N ASN A 144 -5.73 0.70 -5.35
CA ASN A 144 -4.46 1.00 -6.00
C ASN A 144 -4.68 2.02 -7.11
N TYR A 145 -3.95 3.14 -7.05
CA TYR A 145 -4.21 4.28 -7.91
C TYR A 145 -4.14 3.90 -9.39
N ASN A 146 -3.10 3.17 -9.80
CA ASN A 146 -2.87 2.80 -11.19
C ASN A 146 -3.86 1.74 -11.70
N LEU A 147 -4.33 0.85 -10.83
CA LEU A 147 -5.33 -0.16 -11.21
C LEU A 147 -6.73 0.45 -11.40
N THR A 148 -7.08 1.45 -10.58
CA THR A 148 -8.44 1.99 -10.50
C THR A 148 -8.65 3.28 -11.29
N ARG A 149 -7.66 4.18 -11.30
CA ARG A 149 -7.77 5.56 -11.80
C ARG A 149 -6.65 5.97 -12.77
N GLY A 150 -5.47 5.33 -12.66
CA GLY A 150 -4.26 5.67 -13.41
C GLY A 150 -3.95 4.70 -14.56
N ASP A 151 -2.66 4.47 -14.81
CA ASP A 151 -2.20 3.58 -15.88
C ASP A 151 -2.02 2.15 -15.37
N ALA A 152 -2.93 1.25 -15.78
CA ALA A 152 -2.91 -0.15 -15.39
C ALA A 152 -1.60 -0.89 -15.78
N ARG A 153 -0.82 -0.39 -16.74
CA ARG A 153 0.51 -0.95 -17.07
C ARG A 153 1.51 -0.75 -15.94
N LEU A 154 1.40 0.33 -15.18
CA LEU A 154 2.23 0.57 -13.99
C LEU A 154 1.82 -0.37 -12.84
N ALA A 155 0.51 -0.54 -12.62
CA ALA A 155 0.00 -1.53 -11.65
C ALA A 155 0.44 -2.95 -12.02
N LEU A 156 0.39 -3.30 -13.32
CA LEU A 156 0.86 -4.59 -13.83
C LEU A 156 2.33 -4.84 -13.50
N LYS A 157 3.20 -3.83 -13.70
CA LYS A 157 4.61 -3.93 -13.37
C LYS A 157 4.82 -4.22 -11.88
N ASP A 158 4.14 -3.48 -11.02
CA ASP A 158 4.24 -3.64 -9.56
C ASP A 158 3.75 -5.02 -9.11
N PHE A 159 2.58 -5.46 -9.57
CA PHE A 159 2.03 -6.77 -9.17
C PHE A 159 2.82 -7.95 -9.73
N LYS A 160 3.46 -7.81 -10.90
CA LYS A 160 4.42 -8.80 -11.43
C LYS A 160 5.64 -8.95 -10.54
N GLU A 161 6.20 -7.84 -10.06
CA GLU A 161 7.34 -7.89 -9.15
C GLU A 161 6.96 -8.53 -7.82
N LEU A 162 5.78 -8.19 -7.30
CA LEU A 162 5.24 -8.78 -6.07
C LEU A 162 4.96 -10.27 -6.21
N SER A 163 4.50 -10.75 -7.38
CA SER A 163 4.18 -12.17 -7.56
C SER A 163 5.42 -13.06 -7.54
N ILE A 164 6.58 -12.52 -7.90
CA ILE A 164 7.88 -13.18 -7.76
C ILE A 164 8.29 -13.24 -6.29
N ARG A 165 8.11 -12.13 -5.56
CA ARG A 165 8.60 -11.98 -4.18
C ARG A 165 7.69 -12.66 -3.14
N TYR A 166 6.39 -12.72 -3.43
CA TYR A 166 5.33 -13.19 -2.54
C TYR A 166 4.42 -14.20 -3.24
N GLU A 167 5.01 -15.26 -3.78
CA GLU A 167 4.33 -16.24 -4.64
C GLU A 167 3.10 -16.90 -3.98
N PHE A 168 3.09 -17.04 -2.66
CA PHE A 168 2.01 -17.71 -1.92
C PHE A 168 0.92 -16.76 -1.38
N LEU A 169 0.93 -15.48 -1.78
CA LEU A 169 -0.12 -14.53 -1.38
C LEU A 169 -1.22 -14.45 -2.46
N PRO A 170 -2.47 -14.90 -2.17
CA PRO A 170 -3.54 -14.92 -3.17
C PRO A 170 -3.91 -13.52 -3.67
N LYS A 171 -3.83 -12.51 -2.78
CA LYS A 171 -4.07 -11.11 -3.12
C LYS A 171 -3.15 -10.58 -4.21
N VAL A 172 -1.89 -11.01 -4.25
CA VAL A 172 -0.92 -10.55 -5.24
C VAL A 172 -1.31 -11.03 -6.62
N TRP A 173 -1.56 -12.34 -6.76
CA TRP A 173 -2.00 -12.94 -8.02
C TRP A 173 -3.36 -12.45 -8.48
N TYR A 174 -4.27 -12.17 -7.54
CA TYR A 174 -5.60 -11.69 -7.88
C TYR A 174 -5.54 -10.30 -8.51
N HIS A 175 -4.80 -9.37 -7.88
CA HIS A 175 -4.66 -8.01 -8.42
C HIS A 175 -3.75 -7.97 -9.66
N LEU A 176 -2.81 -8.91 -9.80
CA LEU A 176 -2.09 -9.14 -11.06
C LEU A 176 -3.07 -9.54 -12.19
N GLY A 177 -4.00 -10.43 -11.91
CA GLY A 177 -5.07 -10.81 -12.85
C GLY A 177 -5.93 -9.62 -13.27
N LEU A 178 -6.38 -8.80 -12.30
CA LEU A 178 -7.11 -7.57 -12.60
C LEU A 178 -6.30 -6.58 -13.46
N ALA A 179 -5.00 -6.45 -13.20
CA ALA A 179 -4.14 -5.56 -13.99
C ALA A 179 -3.99 -6.05 -15.43
N TYR A 180 -3.85 -7.37 -15.65
CA TYR A 180 -3.87 -7.96 -17.00
C TYR A 180 -5.22 -7.73 -17.71
N GLU A 181 -6.35 -7.89 -17.03
CA GLU A 181 -7.67 -7.60 -17.61
C GLU A 181 -7.79 -6.15 -18.06
N LYS A 182 -7.30 -5.20 -17.24
CA LYS A 182 -7.33 -3.77 -17.55
C LYS A 182 -6.53 -3.39 -18.79
N ILE A 183 -5.52 -4.19 -19.16
CA ILE A 183 -4.74 -4.00 -20.39
C ILE A 183 -5.16 -4.95 -21.53
N ASN A 184 -6.28 -5.66 -21.37
CA ASN A 184 -6.85 -6.61 -22.32
C ASN A 184 -5.95 -7.84 -22.64
N ASP A 185 -5.09 -8.23 -21.70
CA ASP A 185 -4.29 -9.46 -21.78
C ASP A 185 -5.03 -10.59 -21.05
N LEU A 186 -6.05 -11.13 -21.72
CA LEU A 186 -7.00 -12.07 -21.10
C LEU A 186 -6.38 -13.43 -20.77
N ASP A 187 -5.38 -13.85 -21.54
CA ASP A 187 -4.67 -15.12 -21.32
C ASP A 187 -3.86 -15.08 -20.03
N ASN A 188 -3.04 -14.04 -19.85
CA ASN A 188 -2.27 -13.90 -18.61
C ASN A 188 -3.16 -13.56 -17.42
N ALA A 189 -4.27 -12.84 -17.62
CA ALA A 189 -5.27 -12.66 -16.57
C ALA A 189 -5.82 -14.00 -16.08
N LYS A 190 -6.16 -14.92 -17.00
CA LYS A 190 -6.66 -16.26 -16.67
C LYS A 190 -5.62 -17.05 -15.86
N LEU A 191 -4.35 -17.04 -16.29
CA LEU A 191 -3.27 -17.71 -15.57
C LEU A 191 -3.11 -17.17 -14.14
N ALA A 192 -3.18 -15.85 -13.97
CA ALA A 192 -3.08 -15.22 -12.66
C ALA A 192 -4.25 -15.61 -11.74
N PHE A 193 -5.50 -15.61 -12.24
CA PHE A 193 -6.65 -16.06 -11.44
C PHE A 193 -6.61 -17.55 -11.12
N LEU A 194 -6.14 -18.41 -12.04
CA LEU A 194 -5.91 -19.82 -11.75
C LEU A 194 -4.89 -20.01 -10.63
N LYS A 195 -3.80 -19.21 -10.63
CA LYS A 195 -2.82 -19.22 -9.54
C LYS A 195 -3.44 -18.74 -8.23
N THR A 196 -4.24 -17.67 -8.22
CA THR A 196 -5.01 -17.26 -7.04
C THR A 196 -5.89 -18.39 -6.52
N HIS A 197 -6.69 -19.02 -7.38
CA HIS A 197 -7.59 -20.11 -6.99
C HIS A 197 -6.82 -21.32 -6.46
N SER A 198 -5.64 -21.63 -7.00
CA SER A 198 -4.79 -22.71 -6.49
C SER A 198 -4.24 -22.45 -5.08
N ILE A 199 -4.06 -21.18 -4.70
CA ILE A 199 -3.60 -20.77 -3.37
C ILE A 199 -4.77 -20.70 -2.39
N ASP A 200 -5.85 -20.04 -2.80
CA ASP A 200 -7.09 -19.90 -2.01
C ASP A 200 -8.32 -19.83 -2.94
N PRO A 201 -9.05 -20.95 -3.09
CA PRO A 201 -10.27 -21.02 -3.89
C PRO A 201 -11.40 -20.06 -3.44
N LYS A 202 -11.35 -19.61 -2.17
CA LYS A 202 -12.35 -18.73 -1.57
C LYS A 202 -11.94 -17.26 -1.64
N TYR A 203 -10.79 -16.94 -2.23
CA TYR A 203 -10.32 -15.57 -2.33
C TYR A 203 -11.21 -14.74 -3.26
N LYS A 204 -12.01 -13.84 -2.67
CA LYS A 204 -12.95 -12.96 -3.37
C LYS A 204 -13.84 -13.76 -4.36
N ASP A 205 -13.99 -13.26 -5.59
CA ASP A 205 -14.79 -13.84 -6.67
C ASP A 205 -13.93 -14.69 -7.66
N VAL A 206 -12.76 -15.18 -7.25
CA VAL A 206 -11.83 -15.87 -8.19
C VAL A 206 -12.48 -17.08 -8.86
N SER A 207 -13.33 -17.82 -8.15
CA SER A 207 -13.99 -19.02 -8.65
C SER A 207 -14.98 -18.73 -9.79
N SER A 208 -15.67 -17.58 -9.80
CA SER A 208 -16.53 -17.20 -10.93
C SER A 208 -15.71 -16.67 -12.12
N ARG A 209 -14.61 -15.96 -11.85
CA ARG A 209 -13.72 -15.43 -12.91
C ARG A 209 -13.10 -16.53 -13.78
N ILE A 210 -12.87 -17.72 -13.22
CA ILE A 210 -12.33 -18.86 -13.97
C ILE A 210 -13.42 -19.65 -14.72
N SER A 211 -14.67 -19.68 -14.22
CA SER A 211 -15.79 -20.40 -14.87
C SER A 211 -16.25 -19.68 -16.14
N ASP A 212 -16.37 -18.35 -16.08
CA ASP A 212 -16.86 -17.53 -17.20
C ASP A 212 -15.89 -17.56 -18.39
N LYS A 213 -14.58 -17.69 -18.10
CA LYS A 213 -13.53 -17.74 -19.12
C LYS A 213 -13.33 -19.12 -19.76
N ASN A 214 -13.84 -20.20 -19.16
CA ASN A 214 -13.82 -21.53 -19.78
C ASN A 214 -14.92 -21.69 -20.84
N GLN A 215 -16.06 -21.02 -20.70
CA GLN A 215 -17.13 -21.05 -21.71
C GLN A 215 -16.76 -20.35 -23.03
N SER A 216 -15.90 -19.33 -22.98
CA SER A 216 -15.46 -18.58 -24.18
C SER A 216 -14.57 -19.39 -25.14
N LEU A 217 -13.81 -20.36 -24.62
CA LEU A 217 -12.93 -21.22 -25.42
C LEU A 217 -13.69 -22.36 -26.10
N ASP A 218 -14.71 -22.90 -25.45
CA ASP A 218 -15.57 -23.92 -26.07
C ASP A 218 -16.43 -23.33 -27.19
N SER A 219 -16.92 -22.09 -27.02
CA SER A 219 -17.69 -21.40 -28.06
C SER A 219 -16.83 -20.94 -29.26
N GLN A 220 -15.54 -20.66 -29.08
CA GLN A 220 -14.62 -20.43 -30.20
C GLN A 220 -14.21 -21.74 -30.92
N LYS A 221 -14.14 -22.88 -30.22
CA LYS A 221 -13.92 -24.19 -30.87
C LYS A 221 -15.13 -24.68 -31.67
N LEU A 222 -16.35 -24.31 -31.27
CA LEU A 222 -17.58 -24.66 -31.99
C LEU A 222 -17.83 -23.87 -33.28
N LEU A 223 -17.10 -22.77 -33.51
CA LEU A 223 -17.19 -21.96 -34.74
C LEU A 223 -16.15 -22.35 -35.81
N VAL A 224 -15.29 -23.34 -35.53
CA VAL A 224 -14.21 -23.80 -36.43
C VAL A 224 -14.42 -25.25 -36.89
N ASN A 225 -15.61 -25.82 -36.69
CA ASN A 225 -15.98 -27.13 -37.23
C ASN A 225 -17.18 -27.01 -38.17
#